data_AF-A0A2T4S5C7-F1
#
_entry.id   AF-A0A2T4S5C7-F1
#
_cell.length_a   1.000
_cell.length_b   1.000
_cell.length_c   1.000
_cell.angle_alpha   90.00
_cell.angle_beta   90.00
_cell.angle_gamma   90.00
#
_symmetry.space_group_name_H-M   'P 1'
#
loop_
_entity.id
_entity.type
_entity.pdbx_description
1 polymer ?
#
loop_
_entity_poly.entity_id
_entity_poly.type
_entity_poly.pdbx_seq_one_letter_code
_entity_poly.pdbx_strand_id
1 'polypeptide(L)'
;MKQQNSFKRDLLDWFETNQREMPWRETTNPYYIWISEVMLQQTQVKTVIDYYHRFTERFPTVEDLSQASQDEVLKYWEGLGYYSRARNFHHAVQEVATQYNGNVPSNPDLFGRLKGVGPYTQAAVMSIAFDLPLPT
;
A
#
# COMPACT_ATOMS: atom_id res chain seq x y z
N MET A 1 0.05 -2.42 34.49
CA MET A 1 -1.02 -2.88 33.58
C MET A 1 -2.17 -1.89 33.35
N LYS A 2 -2.56 -1.00 34.29
CA LYS A 2 -3.64 -0.01 34.05
C LYS A 2 -3.33 1.09 32.99
N GLN A 3 -2.06 1.51 32.87
CA GLN A 3 -1.64 2.59 31.95
C GLN A 3 -1.69 2.23 30.45
N GLN A 4 -1.48 0.97 30.08
CA GLN A 4 -1.36 0.57 28.67
C GLN A 4 -2.72 0.52 27.96
N ASN A 5 -3.79 0.20 28.71
CA ASN A 5 -5.16 0.17 28.20
C ASN A 5 -5.77 1.58 28.09
N SER A 6 -5.34 2.54 28.92
CA SER A 6 -5.79 3.94 28.76
C SER A 6 -5.13 4.57 27.54
N PHE A 7 -3.81 4.41 27.38
CA PHE A 7 -3.09 4.98 26.23
C PHE A 7 -3.66 4.56 24.87
N LYS A 8 -3.94 3.26 24.68
CA LYS A 8 -4.54 2.78 23.43
C LYS A 8 -5.90 3.42 23.17
N ARG A 9 -6.75 3.50 24.19
CA ARG A 9 -8.08 4.11 24.08
C ARG A 9 -7.97 5.60 23.75
N ASP A 10 -7.17 6.34 24.51
CA ASP A 10 -6.99 7.78 24.31
C ASP A 10 -6.45 8.10 22.91
N LEU A 11 -5.55 7.26 22.38
CA LEU A 11 -5.04 7.37 21.02
C LEU A 11 -6.11 7.10 19.96
N LEU A 12 -6.93 6.07 20.15
CA LEU A 12 -8.02 5.73 19.23
C LEU A 12 -9.09 6.82 19.22
N ASP A 13 -9.52 7.29 20.38
CA ASP A 13 -10.51 8.37 20.52
C ASP A 13 -10.01 9.67 19.83
N TRP A 14 -8.73 10.00 20.02
CA TRP A 14 -8.12 11.13 19.33
C TRP A 14 -8.07 10.91 17.81
N PHE A 15 -7.70 9.71 17.36
CA PHE A 15 -7.59 9.37 15.94
C PHE A 15 -8.94 9.46 15.23
N GLU A 16 -10.02 8.96 15.84
CA GLU A 16 -11.38 9.05 15.30
C GLU A 16 -11.79 10.49 14.98
N THR A 17 -11.37 11.45 15.81
CA THR A 17 -11.76 12.87 15.67
C THR A 17 -10.78 13.68 14.82
N ASN A 18 -9.49 13.32 14.80
CA ASN A 18 -8.42 14.17 14.26
C ASN A 18 -7.71 13.58 13.04
N GLN A 19 -8.10 12.38 12.58
CA GLN A 19 -7.50 11.80 11.39
C GLN A 19 -7.67 12.68 10.16
N ARG A 20 -6.66 12.67 9.30
CA ARG A 20 -6.72 13.32 7.99
C ARG A 20 -7.42 12.40 7.02
N GLU A 21 -8.25 12.97 6.16
CA GLU A 21 -8.83 12.27 5.02
C GLU A 21 -7.72 11.88 4.05
N MET A 22 -7.64 10.59 3.74
CA MET A 22 -6.71 10.04 2.77
C MET A 22 -7.43 8.94 2.00
N PRO A 23 -7.48 8.96 0.65
CA PRO A 23 -8.32 8.06 -0.14
C PRO A 23 -8.11 6.57 0.16
N TRP A 24 -6.86 6.18 0.44
CA TRP A 24 -6.49 4.80 0.77
C TRP A 24 -6.90 4.35 2.18
N ARG A 25 -7.45 5.24 3.02
CA ARG A 25 -8.05 4.86 4.32
C ARG A 25 -9.52 4.48 4.22
N GLU A 26 -10.17 4.81 3.10
CA GLU A 26 -11.59 4.51 2.86
C GLU A 26 -11.80 3.11 2.26
N THR A 27 -10.76 2.27 2.29
CA THR A 27 -10.77 0.93 1.71
C THR A 27 -9.97 -0.04 2.57
N THR A 28 -10.39 -1.29 2.58
CA THR A 28 -9.62 -2.42 3.12
C THR A 28 -8.96 -3.25 2.02
N ASN A 29 -9.04 -2.82 0.76
CA ASN A 29 -8.45 -3.56 -0.35
C ASN A 29 -6.91 -3.55 -0.25
N PRO A 30 -6.26 -4.71 -0.10
CA PRO A 30 -4.82 -4.79 0.09
C PRO A 30 -4.02 -4.23 -1.10
N TYR A 31 -4.54 -4.32 -2.32
CA TYR A 31 -3.89 -3.74 -3.51
C TYR A 31 -3.81 -2.22 -3.42
N TYR A 32 -4.92 -1.57 -3.06
CA TYR A 32 -5.00 -0.13 -2.93
C TYR A 32 -4.18 0.41 -1.75
N ILE A 33 -4.22 -0.28 -0.61
CA ILE A 33 -3.37 0.06 0.53
C ILE A 33 -1.90 -0.07 0.14
N TRP A 34 -1.52 -1.17 -0.52
CA TRP A 34 -0.14 -1.39 -0.95
C TRP A 34 0.35 -0.32 -1.94
N ILE A 35 -0.47 0.12 -2.90
CA ILE A 35 -0.14 1.25 -3.78
C ILE A 35 0.21 2.49 -2.95
N SER A 36 -0.65 2.86 -2.00
CA SER A 36 -0.40 4.04 -1.17
C SER A 36 0.88 3.93 -0.36
N GLU A 37 1.15 2.76 0.23
CA GLU A 37 2.36 2.52 1.02
C GLU A 37 3.63 2.66 0.17
N VAL A 38 3.62 2.15 -1.07
CA VAL A 38 4.76 2.33 -1.98
C VAL A 38 4.92 3.79 -2.38
N MET A 39 3.83 4.50 -2.70
CA MET A 39 3.89 5.91 -3.10
C MET A 39 4.33 6.82 -1.95
N LEU A 40 3.91 6.57 -0.72
CA LEU A 40 4.23 7.37 0.47
C LEU A 40 5.70 7.25 0.92
N GLN A 41 6.43 6.25 0.43
CA GLN A 41 7.87 6.15 0.67
C GLN A 41 8.60 7.39 0.14
N GLN A 42 9.12 8.23 1.03
CA GLN A 42 9.87 9.44 0.67
C GLN A 42 9.07 10.44 -0.20
N THR A 43 7.73 10.41 -0.15
CA THR A 43 6.87 11.38 -0.84
C THR A 43 5.80 11.92 0.11
N GLN A 44 5.51 13.21 0.04
CA GLN A 44 4.53 13.85 0.93
C GLN A 44 3.09 13.44 0.58
N VAL A 45 2.24 13.25 1.59
CA VAL A 45 0.83 12.87 1.45
C VAL A 45 0.09 13.72 0.42
N LYS A 46 0.21 15.06 0.50
CA LYS A 46 -0.48 15.99 -0.42
C LYS A 46 -0.16 15.72 -1.90
N THR A 47 1.05 15.28 -2.19
CA THR A 47 1.48 14.94 -3.55
C THR A 47 0.96 13.58 -3.94
N VAL A 48 0.97 12.61 -3.03
CA VAL A 48 0.52 11.23 -3.31
C VAL A 48 -0.96 11.16 -3.66
N ILE A 49 -1.83 12.00 -3.08
CA ILE A 49 -3.28 11.96 -3.31
C ILE A 49 -3.63 11.98 -4.82
N ASP A 50 -3.14 12.97 -5.56
CA ASP A 50 -3.45 13.10 -7.00
C ASP A 50 -2.88 11.94 -7.83
N TYR A 51 -1.69 11.45 -7.46
CA TYR A 51 -1.07 10.32 -8.15
C TYR A 51 -1.79 9.02 -7.87
N TYR A 52 -2.18 8.80 -6.61
CA TYR A 52 -2.95 7.65 -6.19
C TYR A 52 -4.24 7.55 -6.99
N HIS A 53 -5.02 8.63 -7.09
CA HIS A 53 -6.27 8.64 -7.87
C HIS A 53 -6.05 8.29 -9.34
N ARG A 54 -5.13 8.99 -10.02
CA ARG A 54 -4.86 8.71 -11.46
C ARG A 54 -4.35 7.29 -11.69
N PHE A 55 -3.54 6.79 -10.76
CA PHE A 55 -2.93 5.46 -10.87
C PHE A 55 -3.96 4.35 -10.63
N THR A 56 -4.82 4.48 -9.61
CA THR A 56 -5.89 3.49 -9.34
C THR A 56 -7.04 3.58 -10.33
N GLU A 57 -7.30 4.76 -10.92
CA GLU A 57 -8.26 4.90 -12.02
C GLU A 57 -7.75 4.18 -13.28
N ARG A 58 -6.46 4.33 -13.61
CA ARG A 58 -5.87 3.64 -14.77
C ARG A 58 -5.69 2.15 -14.54
N PHE A 59 -5.26 1.76 -13.35
CA PHE A 59 -4.97 0.38 -12.97
C PHE A 59 -5.86 -0.02 -11.78
N PRO A 60 -7.16 -0.28 -12.00
CA PRO A 60 -8.08 -0.56 -10.91
C PRO A 60 -7.85 -1.94 -10.29
N THR A 61 -7.26 -2.89 -11.03
CA THR A 61 -6.94 -4.24 -10.51
C THR A 61 -5.46 -4.62 -10.63
N VAL A 62 -5.09 -5.68 -9.91
CA VAL A 62 -3.77 -6.33 -10.03
C VAL A 62 -3.52 -6.77 -11.47
N GLU A 63 -4.52 -7.32 -12.14
CA GLU A 63 -4.44 -7.76 -13.53
C GLU A 63 -4.12 -6.59 -14.45
N ASP A 64 -4.86 -5.49 -14.35
CA ASP A 64 -4.66 -4.30 -15.18
C ASP A 64 -3.24 -3.75 -15.08
N LEU A 65 -2.71 -3.68 -13.85
CA LEU A 65 -1.33 -3.25 -13.63
C LEU A 65 -0.32 -4.29 -14.11
N SER A 66 -0.58 -5.58 -13.90
CA SER A 66 0.36 -6.65 -14.27
C SER A 66 0.59 -6.75 -15.78
N GLN A 67 -0.44 -6.43 -16.58
CA GLN A 67 -0.40 -6.47 -18.04
C GLN A 67 0.10 -5.16 -18.67
N ALA A 68 0.23 -4.10 -17.87
CA ALA A 68 0.73 -2.82 -18.36
C ALA A 68 2.20 -2.94 -18.76
N SER A 69 2.60 -2.16 -19.76
CA SER A 69 4.02 -2.04 -20.09
C SER A 69 4.73 -1.28 -18.96
N GLN A 70 6.01 -1.59 -18.73
CA GLN A 70 6.78 -0.85 -17.73
C GLN A 70 6.79 0.65 -18.03
N ASP A 71 6.93 1.04 -19.30
CA ASP A 71 6.96 2.46 -19.71
C ASP A 71 5.64 3.18 -19.37
N GLU A 72 4.50 2.50 -19.54
CA GLU A 72 3.21 3.03 -19.13
C GLU A 72 3.14 3.22 -17.61
N VAL A 73 3.56 2.23 -16.83
CA VAL A 73 3.61 2.36 -15.36
C VAL A 73 4.50 3.53 -14.94
N LEU A 74 5.68 3.67 -15.56
CA LEU A 74 6.58 4.80 -15.27
C LEU A 74 5.96 6.14 -15.69
N LYS A 75 5.12 6.16 -16.73
CA LYS A 75 4.41 7.37 -17.15
C LYS A 75 3.42 7.86 -16.10
N TYR A 76 2.64 6.96 -15.50
CA TYR A 76 1.73 7.31 -14.41
C TYR A 76 2.45 7.57 -13.07
N TRP A 77 3.72 7.15 -12.95
CA TRP A 77 4.59 7.44 -11.80
C TRP A 77 5.42 8.72 -11.96
N GLU A 78 5.46 9.30 -13.16
CA GLU A 78 6.35 10.41 -13.53
C GLU A 78 6.15 11.62 -12.61
N GLY A 79 7.19 12.00 -11.87
CA GLY A 79 7.16 13.12 -10.91
C GLY A 79 7.17 12.71 -9.43
N LEU A 80 6.87 11.45 -9.08
CA LEU A 80 7.02 10.93 -7.70
C LEU A 80 8.49 10.64 -7.33
N GLY A 81 9.38 10.58 -8.31
CA GLY A 81 10.79 10.20 -8.12
C GLY A 81 10.97 8.75 -7.66
N TYR A 82 12.22 8.36 -7.43
CA TYR A 82 12.60 7.01 -6.98
C TYR A 82 11.95 5.89 -7.81
N TYR A 83 12.13 5.92 -9.13
CA TYR A 83 11.50 4.99 -10.09
C TYR A 83 11.81 3.51 -9.87
N SER A 84 12.83 3.17 -9.07
CA SER A 84 13.04 1.79 -8.61
C SER A 84 11.85 1.26 -7.81
N ARG A 85 11.13 2.11 -7.06
CA ARG A 85 9.88 1.74 -6.36
C ARG A 85 8.82 1.26 -7.35
N ALA A 86 8.55 2.06 -8.37
CA ALA A 86 7.58 1.73 -9.42
C ALA A 86 7.93 0.41 -10.13
N ARG A 87 9.20 0.23 -10.50
CA ARG A 87 9.67 -1.01 -11.16
C ARG A 87 9.56 -2.24 -10.26
N ASN A 88 9.96 -2.12 -8.99
CA ASN A 88 9.87 -3.22 -8.04
C ASN A 88 8.42 -3.57 -7.74
N PHE A 89 7.58 -2.57 -7.54
CA PHE A 89 6.14 -2.75 -7.31
C PHE A 89 5.47 -3.41 -8.51
N HIS A 90 5.74 -2.94 -9.73
CA HIS A 90 5.19 -3.56 -10.95
C HIS A 90 5.58 -5.03 -11.07
N HIS A 91 6.86 -5.36 -10.85
CA HIS A 91 7.33 -6.75 -10.83
C HIS A 91 6.62 -7.59 -9.75
N ALA A 92 6.45 -7.03 -8.56
CA ALA A 92 5.75 -7.70 -7.48
C ALA A 92 4.27 -7.95 -7.81
N VAL A 93 3.60 -7.00 -8.46
CA VAL A 93 2.21 -7.16 -8.90
C VAL A 93 2.09 -8.20 -10.02
N GLN A 94 3.06 -8.29 -10.93
CA GLN A 94 3.13 -9.37 -11.92
C GLN A 94 3.27 -10.75 -11.27
N GLU A 95 4.06 -10.84 -10.19
CA GLU A 95 4.16 -12.05 -9.38
C GLU A 95 2.82 -12.39 -8.70
N VAL A 96 2.13 -11.40 -8.13
CA VAL A 96 0.78 -11.57 -7.55
C VAL A 96 -0.23 -12.08 -8.58
N ALA A 97 -0.25 -11.49 -9.78
CA ALA A 97 -1.12 -11.92 -10.85
C ALA A 97 -0.88 -13.39 -11.27
N THR A 98 0.39 -13.80 -11.36
CA THR A 98 0.77 -15.12 -11.89
C THR A 98 0.81 -16.24 -10.85
N GLN A 99 1.28 -15.98 -9.64
CA GLN A 99 1.50 -17.01 -8.61
C GLN A 99 0.39 -17.06 -7.56
N TYR A 100 -0.37 -15.97 -7.41
CA TYR A 100 -1.39 -15.82 -6.37
C TYR A 100 -2.78 -15.50 -6.95
N ASN A 101 -2.99 -15.80 -8.23
CA ASN A 101 -4.25 -15.62 -8.95
C ASN A 101 -4.83 -14.20 -8.82
N GLY A 102 -3.97 -13.17 -8.86
CA GLY A 102 -4.40 -11.78 -8.73
C GLY A 102 -4.67 -11.30 -7.30
N ASN A 103 -4.57 -12.18 -6.31
CA ASN A 103 -4.88 -11.84 -4.92
C ASN A 103 -3.61 -11.55 -4.13
N VAL A 104 -3.53 -10.36 -3.52
CA VAL A 104 -2.43 -10.02 -2.61
C VAL A 104 -2.38 -11.07 -1.48
N PRO A 105 -1.24 -11.75 -1.25
CA PRO A 105 -1.15 -12.81 -0.23
C PRO A 105 -1.45 -12.28 1.16
N SER A 106 -2.40 -12.90 1.87
CA SER A 106 -2.72 -12.56 3.26
C SER A 106 -1.73 -13.14 4.28
N ASN A 107 -0.81 -14.00 3.84
CA ASN A 107 0.27 -14.51 4.67
C ASN A 107 1.44 -13.50 4.66
N PRO A 108 1.86 -12.96 5.83
CA PRO A 108 2.93 -11.99 5.91
C PRO A 108 4.24 -12.47 5.28
N ASP A 109 4.64 -13.72 5.52
CA ASP A 109 5.90 -14.26 5.01
C ASP A 109 5.90 -14.37 3.49
N LEU A 110 4.76 -14.67 2.88
CA LEU A 110 4.61 -14.69 1.42
C LEU A 110 4.62 -13.27 0.85
N PHE A 111 3.85 -12.36 1.44
CA PHE A 111 3.82 -10.96 1.02
C PHE A 111 5.20 -10.28 1.16
N GLY A 112 5.92 -10.56 2.25
CA GLY A 112 7.25 -10.01 2.52
C GLY A 112 8.35 -10.51 1.59
N ARG A 113 8.12 -11.58 0.82
CA ARG A 113 9.06 -12.05 -0.22
C ARG A 113 8.91 -11.28 -1.52
N LEU A 114 7.79 -10.58 -1.72
CA LEU A 114 7.55 -9.80 -2.93
C LEU A 114 8.59 -8.69 -3.07
N LYS A 115 9.02 -8.45 -4.31
CA LYS A 115 10.08 -7.48 -4.60
C LYS A 115 9.70 -6.07 -4.13
N GLY A 116 10.58 -5.47 -3.33
CA GLY A 116 10.36 -4.11 -2.82
C GLY A 116 9.43 -4.02 -1.60
N VAL A 117 8.92 -5.14 -1.10
CA VAL A 117 8.21 -5.20 0.18
C VAL A 117 9.23 -5.36 1.30
N GLY A 118 9.48 -4.28 2.03
CA GLY A 118 10.28 -4.30 3.25
C GLY A 118 9.43 -4.54 4.51
N PRO A 119 10.07 -4.66 5.70
CA PRO A 119 9.37 -4.94 6.95
C PRO A 119 8.24 -3.95 7.28
N TYR A 120 8.45 -2.65 7.00
CA TYR A 120 7.43 -1.62 7.19
C TYR A 120 6.20 -1.85 6.30
N THR A 121 6.39 -1.97 4.98
CA THR A 121 5.27 -2.17 4.03
C THR A 121 4.56 -3.50 4.29
N GLN A 122 5.31 -4.54 4.66
CA GLN A 122 4.74 -5.81 5.10
C GLN A 122 3.82 -5.59 6.30
N ALA A 123 4.30 -5.00 7.39
CA ALA A 123 3.50 -4.77 8.58
C ALA A 123 2.30 -3.84 8.32
N ALA A 124 2.48 -2.77 7.55
CA ALA A 124 1.44 -1.80 7.24
C ALA A 124 0.30 -2.42 6.43
N VAL A 125 0.60 -3.09 5.31
CA VAL A 125 -0.43 -3.72 4.48
C VAL A 125 -1.12 -4.85 5.23
N MET A 126 -0.35 -5.69 5.94
CA MET A 126 -0.92 -6.83 6.69
C MET A 126 -1.81 -6.39 7.86
N SER A 127 -1.44 -5.33 8.58
CA SER A 127 -2.27 -4.81 9.68
C SER A 127 -3.50 -4.07 9.18
N ILE A 128 -3.38 -3.22 8.16
CA ILE A 128 -4.50 -2.39 7.68
C ILE A 128 -5.51 -3.22 6.87
N ALA A 129 -5.03 -4.08 5.95
CA ALA A 129 -5.92 -4.82 5.04
C ALA A 129 -6.42 -6.14 5.62
N PHE A 130 -5.63 -6.79 6.49
CA PHE A 130 -5.91 -8.14 7.01
C PHE A 130 -6.04 -8.22 8.53
N ASP A 131 -6.02 -7.08 9.24
CA ASP A 131 -6.17 -6.97 10.70
C ASP A 131 -5.17 -7.85 11.49
N LEU A 132 -3.98 -8.06 10.92
CA LEU A 132 -2.93 -8.81 11.60
C LEU A 132 -2.19 -7.92 12.60
N PRO A 133 -1.93 -8.38 13.84
CA PRO A 133 -1.32 -7.58 14.91
C PRO A 133 0.20 -7.47 14.73
N LEU A 134 0.65 -6.96 13.57
CA LEU A 134 2.05 -6.73 13.25
C LEU A 134 2.46 -5.30 13.57
N PRO A 135 3.62 -5.10 14.22
CA PRO A 135 4.12 -3.75 14.50
C PRO A 135 4.68 -3.11 13.23
N THR A 136 4.20 -1.90 12.91
CA THR A 136 4.73 -1.01 11.87
C THR A 136 5.85 -0.13 12.36
#